data_AF-A0A2G6NJ55-F1
#
_entry.id   AF-A0A2G6NJ55-F1
#
_cell.length_a   1.000
_cell.length_b   1.000
_cell.length_c   1.000
_cell.angle_alpha   90.00
_cell.angle_beta   90.00
_cell.angle_gamma   90.00
#
_symmetry.space_group_name_H-M   'P 1'
#
loop_
_entity.id
_entity.type
_entity.pdbx_description
1 polymer ?
#
loop_
_entity_poly.entity_id
_entity_poly.type
_entity_poly.pdbx_seq_one_letter_code
_entity_poly.pdbx_strand_id
1 'polypeptide(L)'
;MANFSALFTIIEEKNCPLYRRGECLQLSEKTIACPGGSEVCLILVRDMTQILFEMLGNSEGPDGDLPLPVYNCSGCTGLIKFQLSSEDSDEETVVDAEFEIDPAKQSLLNQVSDIELFQHFSEEELIDVLQFFEEIEFTSDETLVKKGEINSNIYIVMAGELVVEDDGLPLAVLERGELCGEMSCLGPDISVSSVYARQNTKLLAIAGDVFSQVLGEFAFVQKYMTLLLAKRLRKTSEARERELESCMSGRLGQIAPAELMQVFHMHRKTGVLIFDLPSGEGTISFRNGEIVLAEFDTLSDRNAVFALLAEKKGTYRFTFGLSSEVMEIPEIGDFMGILMEGVQRIDEEDEEV
;
A
#
# COMPACT_ATOMS: atom_id res chain seq x y z
N MET A 1 -29.68 28.93 9.11
CA MET A 1 -30.05 29.69 7.89
C MET A 1 -29.88 28.69 6.76
N ALA A 2 -30.96 28.37 6.05
CA ALA A 2 -30.86 27.45 4.92
C ALA A 2 -29.91 28.07 3.90
N ASN A 3 -28.85 27.37 3.54
CA ASN A 3 -27.98 27.79 2.44
C ASN A 3 -28.80 27.65 1.16
N PHE A 4 -29.00 28.75 0.42
CA PHE A 4 -29.62 28.66 -0.90
C PHE A 4 -28.75 27.79 -1.82
N SER A 5 -29.37 26.77 -2.40
CA SER A 5 -28.83 25.91 -3.45
C SER A 5 -29.90 25.79 -4.54
N ALA A 6 -29.48 25.76 -5.79
CA ALA A 6 -30.37 25.56 -6.93
C ALA A 6 -29.65 24.70 -7.97
N LEU A 7 -30.27 23.59 -8.37
CA LEU A 7 -29.75 22.70 -9.39
C LEU A 7 -30.41 22.99 -10.76
N PHE A 8 -29.59 23.16 -11.78
CA PHE A 8 -30.03 23.37 -13.16
C PHE A 8 -29.55 22.24 -14.05
N THR A 9 -30.40 21.75 -14.95
CA THR A 9 -30.02 20.75 -15.94
C THR A 9 -30.00 21.34 -17.34
N ILE A 10 -28.97 21.05 -18.13
CA ILE A 10 -28.86 21.50 -19.52
C ILE A 10 -29.80 20.67 -20.40
N ILE A 11 -30.87 21.30 -20.87
CA ILE A 11 -31.93 20.64 -21.65
C ILE A 11 -31.67 20.70 -23.17
N GLU A 12 -30.91 21.69 -23.64
CA GLU A 12 -30.58 21.87 -25.06
C GLU A 12 -29.16 22.43 -25.19
N GLU A 13 -28.39 21.94 -26.17
CA GLU A 13 -27.03 22.37 -26.46
C GLU A 13 -26.87 22.56 -27.96
N LYS A 14 -26.20 23.66 -28.36
CA LYS A 14 -25.87 24.00 -29.75
C LYS A 14 -24.46 24.57 -29.84
N ASN A 15 -23.50 23.74 -30.25
CA ASN A 15 -22.08 24.08 -30.43
C ASN A 15 -21.41 24.70 -29.19
N CYS A 16 -21.84 24.34 -27.99
CA CYS A 16 -21.19 24.75 -26.76
C CYS A 16 -19.85 23.99 -26.62
N PRO A 17 -18.72 24.70 -26.44
CA PRO A 17 -17.43 24.03 -26.32
C PRO A 17 -17.20 23.37 -24.96
N LEU A 18 -17.99 23.71 -23.93
CA LEU A 18 -17.70 23.37 -22.53
C LEU A 18 -18.74 22.47 -21.87
N TYR A 19 -20.00 22.53 -22.32
CA TYR A 19 -21.09 21.86 -21.65
C TYR A 19 -21.98 21.12 -22.64
N ARG A 20 -22.54 20.00 -22.21
CA ARG A 20 -23.37 19.10 -23.02
C ARG A 20 -24.77 18.97 -22.45
N ARG A 21 -25.71 18.59 -23.31
CA ARG A 21 -27.08 18.28 -22.91
C ARG A 21 -27.07 17.12 -21.89
N GLY A 22 -27.83 17.29 -20.81
CA GLY A 22 -27.95 16.34 -19.71
C GLY A 22 -27.03 16.64 -18.51
N GLU A 23 -26.05 17.51 -18.67
CA GLU A 23 -25.16 17.91 -17.58
C GLU A 23 -25.83 18.90 -16.62
N CYS A 24 -25.37 18.91 -15.37
CA CYS A 24 -25.94 19.72 -14.29
C CYS A 24 -25.02 20.88 -13.89
N LEU A 25 -25.64 21.99 -13.51
CA LEU A 25 -25.02 23.19 -12.98
C LEU A 25 -25.62 23.46 -11.62
N GLN A 26 -24.80 23.53 -10.58
CA GLN A 26 -25.28 23.85 -9.24
C GLN A 26 -24.90 25.27 -8.89
N LEU A 27 -25.89 26.07 -8.49
CA LEU A 27 -25.71 27.44 -8.05
C LEU A 27 -25.95 27.52 -6.54
N SER A 28 -24.99 28.08 -5.82
CA SER A 28 -25.17 28.46 -4.41
C SER A 28 -25.06 29.98 -4.27
N GLU A 29 -25.23 30.49 -3.05
CA GLU A 29 -25.01 31.90 -2.73
C GLU A 29 -23.60 32.42 -3.08
N LYS A 30 -22.61 31.53 -3.19
CA LYS A 30 -21.18 31.92 -3.29
C LYS A 30 -20.44 31.24 -4.43
N THR A 31 -20.98 30.17 -5.00
CA THR A 31 -20.26 29.32 -5.96
C THR A 31 -21.19 28.84 -7.06
N ILE A 32 -20.59 28.52 -8.21
CA ILE A 32 -21.23 27.74 -9.27
C ILE A 32 -20.38 26.49 -9.46
N ALA A 33 -20.97 25.31 -9.29
CA ALA A 33 -20.35 24.05 -9.68
C ALA A 33 -20.76 23.72 -11.12
N CYS A 34 -19.77 23.43 -11.95
CA CYS A 34 -19.93 22.98 -13.32
C CYS A 34 -19.69 21.45 -13.38
N PRO A 35 -20.06 20.78 -14.49
CA PRO A 35 -19.82 19.36 -14.69
C PRO A 35 -18.33 19.03 -14.54
N GLY A 36 -18.04 17.88 -13.93
CA GLY A 36 -16.67 17.46 -13.62
C GLY A 36 -15.76 17.46 -14.85
N GLY A 37 -14.61 18.12 -14.75
CA GLY A 37 -13.59 18.19 -15.81
C GLY A 37 -13.81 19.28 -16.86
N SER A 38 -14.93 20.01 -16.85
CA SER A 38 -15.15 21.14 -17.76
C SER A 38 -14.57 22.44 -17.21
N GLU A 39 -13.93 23.22 -18.08
CA GLU A 39 -13.52 24.60 -17.72
C GLU A 39 -14.75 25.46 -17.39
N VAL A 40 -14.57 26.44 -16.50
CA VAL A 40 -15.65 27.35 -16.11
C VAL A 40 -15.84 28.45 -17.16
N CYS A 41 -17.00 28.48 -17.79
CA CYS A 41 -17.37 29.52 -18.74
C CYS A 41 -17.72 30.83 -18.00
N LEU A 42 -16.87 31.85 -18.14
CA LEU A 42 -17.12 33.16 -17.50
C LEU A 42 -18.40 33.86 -17.98
N ILE A 43 -18.88 33.55 -19.20
CA ILE A 43 -20.17 34.05 -19.69
C ILE A 43 -21.31 33.42 -18.89
N LEU A 44 -21.27 32.10 -18.72
CA LEU A 44 -22.26 31.39 -17.91
C LEU A 44 -22.21 31.86 -16.45
N VAL A 45 -21.03 32.08 -15.87
CA VAL A 45 -20.90 32.61 -14.50
C VAL A 45 -21.60 33.95 -14.34
N ARG A 46 -21.43 34.87 -15.30
CA ARG A 46 -22.12 36.17 -15.28
C ARG A 46 -23.64 36.00 -15.32
N ASP A 47 -24.12 35.14 -16.20
CA ASP A 47 -25.55 34.93 -16.41
C ASP A 47 -26.18 34.22 -15.17
N MET A 48 -25.50 33.24 -14.61
CA MET A 48 -25.88 32.57 -13.36
C MET A 48 -25.85 33.50 -12.15
N THR A 49 -24.92 34.47 -12.12
CA THR A 49 -24.89 35.51 -11.07
C THR A 49 -26.13 36.40 -11.17
N GLN A 50 -26.61 36.70 -12.37
CA GLN A 50 -27.86 37.46 -12.54
C GLN A 50 -29.07 36.63 -12.07
N ILE A 51 -29.14 35.35 -12.43
CA ILE A 51 -30.19 34.43 -11.99
C ILE A 51 -30.20 34.32 -10.45
N LEU A 52 -29.02 34.26 -9.81
CA LEU A 52 -28.90 34.26 -8.35
C LEU A 52 -29.59 35.47 -7.71
N PHE A 53 -29.35 36.68 -8.25
CA PHE A 53 -29.99 37.90 -7.73
C PHE A 53 -31.50 37.93 -7.98
N GLU A 54 -31.97 37.37 -9.10
CA GLU A 54 -33.40 37.23 -9.38
C GLU A 54 -34.06 36.25 -8.40
N MET A 55 -33.42 35.13 -8.09
CA MET A 55 -33.93 34.11 -7.17
C MET A 55 -33.88 34.57 -5.70
N LEU A 56 -32.85 35.32 -5.29
CA LEU A 56 -32.78 35.92 -3.95
C LEU A 56 -33.72 37.12 -3.79
N GLY A 57 -34.13 37.77 -4.90
CA GLY A 57 -34.99 38.94 -4.90
C GLY A 57 -36.49 38.66 -4.94
N ASN A 58 -36.90 37.48 -5.43
CA ASN A 58 -38.31 37.10 -5.52
C ASN A 58 -38.75 36.28 -4.30
N SER A 59 -39.47 36.90 -3.37
CA SER A 59 -40.09 36.26 -2.20
C SER A 59 -41.46 35.64 -2.47
N GLU A 60 -41.88 35.55 -3.74
CA GLU A 60 -43.12 34.91 -4.16
C GLU A 60 -42.79 33.65 -4.95
N GLY A 61 -43.03 32.49 -4.35
CA GLY A 61 -42.85 31.20 -5.00
C GLY A 61 -43.73 31.10 -6.26
N PRO A 62 -43.27 30.38 -7.29
CA PRO A 62 -44.07 30.18 -8.49
C PRO A 62 -45.36 29.42 -8.13
N ASP A 63 -46.51 30.01 -8.47
CA ASP A 63 -47.81 29.36 -8.40
C ASP A 63 -47.75 27.99 -9.11
N GLY A 64 -48.17 26.94 -8.42
CA GLY A 64 -47.85 25.52 -8.67
C GLY A 64 -48.44 24.86 -9.92
N ASP A 65 -48.54 25.59 -11.03
CA ASP A 65 -48.92 25.05 -12.34
C ASP A 65 -48.16 25.70 -13.51
N LEU A 66 -47.18 26.57 -13.25
CA LEU A 66 -46.33 27.16 -14.29
C LEU A 66 -45.10 26.27 -14.60
N PRO A 67 -44.74 26.10 -15.89
CA PRO A 67 -43.53 25.37 -16.26
C PRO A 67 -42.29 26.03 -15.66
N LEU A 68 -41.41 25.22 -15.07
CA LEU A 68 -40.15 25.67 -14.46
C LEU A 68 -39.39 26.59 -15.42
N PRO A 69 -38.82 27.73 -14.94
CA PRO A 69 -38.19 28.71 -15.79
C PRO A 69 -37.01 28.10 -16.55
N VAL A 70 -36.99 28.32 -17.87
CA VAL A 70 -35.90 27.92 -18.76
C VAL A 70 -35.02 29.13 -19.03
N TYR A 71 -33.74 28.97 -18.77
CA TYR A 71 -32.71 29.97 -18.96
C TYR A 71 -31.82 29.60 -20.15
N ASN A 72 -31.12 30.59 -20.67
CA ASN A 72 -30.10 30.40 -21.69
C ASN A 72 -28.83 31.14 -21.28
N CYS A 73 -27.68 30.60 -21.69
CA CYS A 73 -26.47 31.40 -21.64
C CYS A 73 -26.52 32.47 -22.74
N SER A 74 -25.81 33.58 -22.54
CA SER A 74 -25.74 34.70 -23.49
C SER A 74 -25.01 34.34 -24.79
N GLY A 75 -24.43 33.14 -24.87
CA GLY A 75 -23.75 32.61 -26.03
C GLY A 75 -22.31 33.11 -26.19
N CYS A 76 -21.36 32.19 -26.28
CA CYS A 76 -20.00 32.46 -26.75
C CYS A 76 -19.95 32.25 -28.28
N THR A 77 -19.67 31.02 -28.68
CA THR A 77 -19.74 30.47 -30.05
C THR A 77 -20.86 29.45 -30.21
N GLY A 78 -21.46 29.04 -29.09
CA GLY A 78 -22.61 28.16 -29.00
C GLY A 78 -23.55 28.60 -27.89
N LEU A 79 -24.64 27.87 -27.73
CA LEU A 79 -25.72 28.19 -26.80
C LEU A 79 -26.13 26.94 -26.02
N ILE A 80 -26.33 27.08 -24.72
CA ILE A 80 -27.02 26.10 -23.90
C ILE A 80 -28.33 26.68 -23.37
N LYS A 81 -29.35 25.84 -23.24
CA LYS A 81 -30.54 26.12 -22.44
C LYS A 81 -30.55 25.19 -21.23
N PHE A 82 -30.89 25.74 -20.08
CA PHE A 82 -30.90 25.01 -18.82
C PHE A 82 -32.12 25.38 -17.99
N GLN A 83 -32.61 24.45 -17.19
CA GLN A 83 -33.87 24.58 -16.45
C GLN A 83 -33.65 24.24 -14.98
N LEU A 84 -34.30 25.00 -14.09
CA LEU A 84 -34.30 24.74 -12.66
C LEU A 84 -34.95 23.37 -12.39
N SER A 85 -34.31 22.56 -11.56
CA SER A 85 -34.88 21.32 -11.04
C SER A 85 -35.64 21.65 -9.75
N SER A 86 -36.89 21.22 -9.63
CA SER A 86 -37.73 21.53 -8.46
C SER A 86 -37.18 20.86 -7.19
N GLU A 87 -36.73 21.68 -6.24
CA GLU A 87 -36.48 21.29 -4.85
C GLU A 87 -37.68 21.74 -4.00
N ASP A 88 -38.40 20.82 -3.37
CA ASP A 88 -39.19 21.12 -2.17
C ASP A 88 -38.47 20.49 -0.98
N SER A 89 -38.21 21.33 0.01
CA SER A 89 -37.41 21.07 1.20
C SER A 89 -38.31 20.83 2.39
N ASP A 90 -38.09 19.72 3.11
CA ASP A 90 -38.13 19.65 4.57
C ASP A 90 -37.47 18.35 5.03
N GLU A 91 -36.79 18.45 6.17
CA GLU A 91 -35.88 17.48 6.77
C GLU A 91 -36.51 16.08 6.96
N GLU A 92 -35.69 15.02 6.79
CA GLU A 92 -36.02 13.60 7.03
C GLU A 92 -37.05 12.96 6.08
N THR A 93 -36.66 12.68 4.83
CA THR A 93 -36.95 11.42 4.11
C THR A 93 -36.28 11.47 2.75
N VAL A 94 -35.09 10.86 2.64
CA VAL A 94 -34.53 10.48 1.33
C VAL A 94 -35.42 9.34 0.82
N VAL A 95 -36.45 9.67 0.04
CA VAL A 95 -37.22 8.70 -0.74
C VAL A 95 -36.68 8.74 -2.17
N ASP A 96 -35.77 7.80 -2.43
CA ASP A 96 -35.67 7.01 -3.66
C ASP A 96 -36.12 7.70 -4.95
N ALA A 97 -35.30 8.62 -5.46
CA ALA A 97 -35.08 8.63 -6.90
C ALA A 97 -34.01 7.57 -7.14
N GLU A 98 -34.42 6.37 -7.54
CA GLU A 98 -33.54 5.28 -7.96
C GLU A 98 -32.57 5.80 -9.04
N PHE A 99 -31.41 6.28 -8.60
CA PHE A 99 -30.20 6.08 -9.36
C PHE A 99 -30.08 4.56 -9.38
N GLU A 100 -30.50 3.91 -10.47
CA GLU A 100 -30.15 2.52 -10.72
C GLU A 100 -28.62 2.50 -10.77
N ILE A 101 -27.98 2.34 -9.61
CA ILE A 101 -26.59 1.98 -9.51
C ILE A 101 -26.55 0.65 -10.24
N ASP A 102 -25.83 0.62 -11.36
CA ASP A 102 -25.60 -0.60 -12.13
C ASP A 102 -25.34 -1.73 -11.12
N PRO A 103 -26.10 -2.84 -11.14
CA PRO A 103 -25.95 -3.90 -10.15
C PRO A 103 -24.50 -4.41 -10.05
N ALA A 104 -23.70 -4.26 -11.12
CA ALA A 104 -22.26 -4.49 -11.09
C ALA A 104 -21.50 -3.49 -10.20
N LYS A 105 -21.81 -2.19 -10.26
CA LYS A 105 -21.23 -1.15 -9.40
C LYS A 105 -21.65 -1.30 -7.93
N GLN A 106 -22.91 -1.65 -7.67
CA GLN A 106 -23.37 -1.91 -6.29
C GLN A 106 -22.64 -3.10 -5.68
N SER A 107 -22.44 -4.16 -6.47
CA SER A 107 -21.66 -5.33 -6.06
C SER A 107 -20.20 -4.96 -5.77
N LEU A 108 -19.58 -4.13 -6.61
CA LEU A 108 -18.21 -3.69 -6.41
C LEU A 108 -18.07 -2.82 -5.15
N LEU A 109 -19.00 -1.88 -4.93
CA LEU A 109 -19.02 -1.02 -3.75
C LEU A 109 -19.03 -1.84 -2.45
N ASN A 110 -19.90 -2.85 -2.37
CA ASN A 110 -19.96 -3.77 -1.23
C ASN A 110 -18.67 -4.60 -1.04
N GLN A 111 -17.92 -4.85 -2.11
CA GLN A 111 -16.67 -5.61 -2.07
C GLN A 111 -15.47 -4.78 -1.65
N VAL A 112 -15.51 -3.44 -1.82
CA VAL A 112 -14.38 -2.55 -1.51
C VAL A 112 -14.56 -1.77 -0.21
N SER A 113 -15.79 -1.66 0.30
CA SER A 113 -16.11 -0.80 1.44
C SER A 113 -15.35 -1.14 2.73
N ASP A 114 -14.88 -2.38 2.87
CA ASP A 114 -14.10 -2.86 4.01
C ASP A 114 -12.59 -2.57 3.90
N ILE A 115 -12.09 -2.19 2.72
CA ILE A 115 -10.68 -1.90 2.48
C ILE A 115 -10.33 -0.53 3.08
N GLU A 116 -9.25 -0.46 3.86
CA GLU A 116 -8.85 0.73 4.63
C GLU A 116 -8.76 2.02 3.79
N LEU A 117 -8.29 1.92 2.54
CA LEU A 117 -8.24 3.03 1.59
C LEU A 117 -9.63 3.63 1.31
N PHE A 118 -10.67 2.79 1.24
CA PHE A 118 -12.01 3.18 0.80
C PHE A 118 -12.97 3.54 1.96
N GLN A 119 -12.63 3.19 3.20
CA GLN A 119 -13.51 3.34 4.38
C GLN A 119 -13.90 4.79 4.72
N HIS A 120 -13.17 5.78 4.21
CA HIS A 120 -13.38 7.19 4.54
C HIS A 120 -14.11 7.97 3.44
N PHE A 121 -14.41 7.33 2.31
CA PHE A 121 -15.30 7.90 1.30
C PHE A 121 -16.75 7.74 1.75
N SER A 122 -17.57 8.76 1.46
CA SER A 122 -19.03 8.56 1.38
C SER A 122 -19.37 7.61 0.23
N GLU A 123 -20.57 7.01 0.24
CA GLU A 123 -20.98 6.10 -0.83
C GLU A 123 -20.97 6.79 -2.21
N GLU A 124 -21.41 8.05 -2.29
CA GLU A 124 -21.41 8.83 -3.53
C GLU A 124 -19.99 9.07 -4.05
N GLU A 125 -19.08 9.55 -3.19
CA GLU A 125 -17.67 9.75 -3.57
C GLU A 125 -16.99 8.44 -3.97
N LEU A 126 -17.34 7.33 -3.29
CA LEU A 126 -16.78 6.03 -3.60
C LEU A 126 -17.26 5.52 -4.96
N ILE A 127 -18.55 5.70 -5.29
CA ILE A 127 -19.09 5.36 -6.61
C ILE A 127 -18.38 6.15 -7.71
N ASP A 128 -18.15 7.44 -7.47
CA ASP A 128 -17.45 8.31 -8.41
C ASP A 128 -15.98 7.93 -8.54
N VAL A 129 -15.29 7.56 -7.47
CA VAL A 129 -13.90 7.13 -7.54
C VAL A 129 -13.77 5.75 -8.19
N LEU A 130 -14.67 4.82 -7.90
CA LEU A 130 -14.67 3.47 -8.46
C LEU A 130 -14.85 3.43 -9.98
N GLN A 131 -15.40 4.48 -10.59
CA GLN A 131 -15.53 4.55 -12.05
C GLN A 131 -14.17 4.60 -12.78
N PHE A 132 -13.11 4.98 -12.08
CA PHE A 132 -11.75 5.03 -12.61
C PHE A 132 -10.97 3.73 -12.40
N PHE A 133 -11.56 2.76 -11.70
CA PHE A 133 -10.95 1.48 -11.45
C PHE A 133 -11.45 0.42 -12.45
N GLU A 134 -10.53 -0.40 -12.93
CA GLU A 134 -10.82 -1.57 -13.76
C GLU A 134 -10.56 -2.84 -12.95
N GLU A 135 -11.51 -3.78 -12.94
CA GLU A 135 -11.30 -5.10 -12.35
C GLU A 135 -10.49 -5.97 -13.32
N ILE A 136 -9.37 -6.50 -12.84
CA ILE A 136 -8.48 -7.39 -13.61
C ILE A 136 -8.24 -8.68 -12.82
N GLU A 137 -8.15 -9.81 -13.53
CA GLU A 137 -7.93 -11.13 -12.96
C GLU A 137 -6.62 -11.72 -13.45
N PHE A 138 -5.89 -12.37 -12.56
CA PHE A 138 -4.62 -13.04 -12.82
C PHE A 138 -4.68 -14.48 -12.35
N THR A 139 -4.05 -15.37 -13.12
CA THR A 139 -3.89 -16.78 -12.78
C THR A 139 -2.63 -17.02 -11.95
N SER A 140 -2.53 -18.21 -11.33
CA SER A 140 -1.32 -18.62 -10.60
C SER A 140 -0.06 -18.47 -11.47
N ASP A 141 0.99 -17.91 -10.87
CA ASP A 141 2.31 -17.64 -11.45
C ASP A 141 2.33 -16.61 -12.59
N GLU A 142 1.21 -15.91 -12.83
CA GLU A 142 1.13 -14.85 -13.82
C GLU A 142 1.79 -13.57 -13.32
N THR A 143 2.64 -12.96 -14.15
CA THR A 143 3.37 -11.73 -13.80
C THR A 143 2.50 -10.51 -14.08
N LEU A 144 2.22 -9.73 -13.04
CA LEU A 144 1.50 -8.45 -13.11
C LEU A 144 2.43 -7.31 -13.50
N VAL A 145 3.56 -7.19 -12.82
CA VAL A 145 4.58 -6.15 -13.04
C VAL A 145 5.94 -6.81 -13.15
N LYS A 146 6.76 -6.34 -14.08
CA LYS A 146 8.12 -6.85 -14.23
C LYS A 146 9.16 -5.77 -13.95
N LYS A 147 10.16 -6.11 -13.16
CA LYS A 147 11.27 -5.21 -12.81
C LYS A 147 11.92 -4.63 -14.07
N GLY A 148 12.17 -3.32 -14.04
CA GLY A 148 12.78 -2.55 -15.12
C GLY A 148 11.83 -2.19 -16.26
N GLU A 149 10.58 -2.65 -16.23
CA GLU A 149 9.56 -2.26 -17.20
C GLU A 149 8.74 -1.06 -16.68
N ILE A 150 8.17 -0.32 -17.63
CA ILE A 150 7.31 0.82 -17.33
C ILE A 150 6.03 0.29 -16.67
N ASN A 151 5.68 0.86 -15.53
CA ASN A 151 4.38 0.62 -14.91
C ASN A 151 3.73 1.96 -14.58
N SER A 152 2.59 2.21 -15.23
CA SER A 152 1.81 3.43 -15.09
C SER A 152 0.49 3.20 -14.34
N ASN A 153 0.31 2.01 -13.75
CA ASN A 153 -0.90 1.67 -12.99
C ASN A 153 -0.57 1.32 -11.54
N ILE A 154 -1.53 1.64 -10.69
CA ILE A 154 -1.59 1.24 -9.30
C ILE A 154 -2.65 0.15 -9.17
N TYR A 155 -2.36 -0.86 -8.34
CA TYR A 155 -3.20 -2.03 -8.18
C TYR A 155 -3.59 -2.24 -6.72
N ILE A 156 -4.82 -2.64 -6.46
CA ILE A 156 -5.33 -3.00 -5.12
C ILE A 156 -5.80 -4.45 -5.14
N VAL A 157 -5.36 -5.25 -4.18
CA VAL A 157 -5.77 -6.66 -4.10
C VAL A 157 -7.20 -6.78 -3.57
N MET A 158 -8.08 -7.39 -4.35
CA MET A 158 -9.46 -7.67 -3.95
C MET A 158 -9.62 -9.07 -3.37
N ALA A 159 -8.94 -10.06 -3.98
CA ALA A 159 -8.92 -11.44 -3.53
C ALA A 159 -7.67 -12.13 -4.07
N GLY A 160 -7.13 -13.12 -3.35
CA GLY A 160 -5.88 -13.79 -3.71
C GLY A 160 -4.66 -13.17 -3.05
N GLU A 161 -3.48 -13.45 -3.60
CA GLU A 161 -2.18 -13.01 -3.06
C GLU A 161 -1.23 -12.63 -4.20
N LEU A 162 -0.56 -11.49 -4.06
CA LEU A 162 0.55 -11.09 -4.92
C LEU A 162 1.87 -11.25 -4.17
N VAL A 163 2.92 -11.67 -4.88
CA VAL A 163 4.29 -11.73 -4.34
C VAL A 163 5.11 -10.64 -5.02
N VAL A 164 5.77 -9.81 -4.21
CA VAL A 164 6.75 -8.82 -4.64
C VAL A 164 8.13 -9.46 -4.54
N GLU A 165 8.88 -9.47 -5.63
CA GLU A 165 10.19 -10.11 -5.74
C GLU A 165 11.22 -9.15 -6.32
N ASP A 166 12.45 -9.24 -5.82
CA ASP A 166 13.61 -8.56 -6.39
C ASP A 166 14.73 -9.57 -6.67
N ASP A 167 15.09 -9.74 -7.94
CA ASP A 167 16.16 -10.65 -8.42
C ASP A 167 16.11 -12.07 -7.83
N GLY A 168 14.92 -12.70 -7.75
CA GLY A 168 14.74 -14.04 -7.20
C GLY A 168 14.48 -14.10 -5.70
N LEU A 169 14.52 -12.96 -5.00
CA LEU A 169 14.27 -12.89 -3.56
C LEU A 169 12.84 -12.36 -3.29
N PRO A 170 11.95 -13.14 -2.66
CA PRO A 170 10.63 -12.65 -2.29
C PRO A 170 10.77 -11.61 -1.16
N LEU A 171 10.36 -10.38 -1.44
CA LEU A 171 10.43 -9.25 -0.52
C LEU A 171 9.18 -9.12 0.35
N ALA A 172 8.01 -9.39 -0.22
CA ALA A 172 6.73 -9.27 0.46
C ALA A 172 5.66 -10.14 -0.20
N VAL A 173 4.67 -10.53 0.58
CA VAL A 173 3.39 -11.04 0.09
C VAL A 173 2.34 -9.98 0.38
N LEU A 174 1.52 -9.65 -0.61
CA LEU A 174 0.46 -8.67 -0.53
C LEU A 174 -0.90 -9.37 -0.49
N GLU A 175 -1.70 -9.02 0.50
CA GLU A 175 -3.03 -9.58 0.74
C GLU A 175 -4.14 -8.58 0.39
N ARG A 176 -5.41 -9.02 0.52
CA ARG A 176 -6.59 -8.18 0.27
C ARG A 176 -6.49 -6.82 0.96
N GLY A 177 -6.78 -5.77 0.19
CA GLY A 177 -6.73 -4.37 0.61
C GLY A 177 -5.34 -3.73 0.50
N GLU A 178 -4.28 -4.51 0.29
CA GLU A 178 -2.94 -3.97 0.06
C GLU A 178 -2.75 -3.54 -1.40
N LEU A 179 -1.84 -2.59 -1.60
CA LEU A 179 -1.66 -1.84 -2.84
C LEU A 179 -0.26 -2.05 -3.44
N CYS A 180 -0.10 -2.12 -4.75
CA CYS A 180 1.22 -2.15 -5.40
C CYS A 180 1.29 -1.28 -6.64
N GLY A 181 2.52 -1.06 -7.13
CA GLY A 181 2.78 -0.20 -8.29
C GLY A 181 2.96 1.27 -7.94
N GLU A 182 2.71 1.67 -6.69
CA GLU A 182 2.79 3.05 -6.23
C GLU A 182 4.22 3.60 -6.32
N MET A 183 5.23 2.77 -6.12
CA MET A 183 6.63 3.18 -6.21
C MET A 183 7.01 3.57 -7.64
N SER A 184 6.38 2.95 -8.65
CA SER A 184 6.59 3.30 -10.05
C SER A 184 5.83 4.58 -10.39
N CYS A 185 4.53 4.64 -10.09
CA CYS A 185 3.66 5.75 -10.50
C CYS A 185 3.86 7.05 -9.73
N LEU A 186 4.27 7.00 -8.45
CA LEU A 186 4.66 8.19 -7.69
C LEU A 186 6.14 8.56 -7.93
N GLY A 187 6.86 7.74 -8.71
CA GLY A 187 8.28 7.86 -9.02
C GLY A 187 8.52 8.06 -10.53
N PRO A 188 9.60 7.48 -11.11
CA PRO A 188 9.98 7.67 -12.50
C PRO A 188 9.27 6.71 -13.49
N ASP A 189 8.09 6.18 -13.14
CA ASP A 189 7.31 5.19 -13.91
C ASP A 189 8.03 3.86 -14.20
N ILE A 190 9.18 3.59 -13.60
CA ILE A 190 9.96 2.36 -13.77
C ILE A 190 9.82 1.47 -12.55
N SER A 191 9.45 0.22 -12.78
CA SER A 191 9.27 -0.77 -11.72
C SER A 191 10.59 -1.21 -11.11
N VAL A 192 10.71 -1.04 -9.79
CA VAL A 192 11.92 -1.41 -9.02
C VAL A 192 11.94 -2.89 -8.62
N SER A 193 10.81 -3.57 -8.67
CA SER A 193 10.62 -4.98 -8.34
C SER A 193 9.63 -5.63 -9.31
N SER A 194 9.63 -6.96 -9.36
CA SER A 194 8.63 -7.75 -10.06
C SER A 194 7.48 -8.11 -9.11
N VAL A 195 6.27 -8.23 -9.64
CA VAL A 195 5.07 -8.62 -8.91
C VAL A 195 4.35 -9.69 -9.70
N TYR A 196 4.02 -10.81 -9.07
CA TYR A 196 3.28 -11.91 -9.69
C TYR A 196 2.22 -12.48 -8.75
N ALA A 197 1.19 -13.09 -9.33
CA ALA A 197 0.13 -13.75 -8.58
C ALA A 197 0.58 -15.15 -8.15
N ARG A 198 0.46 -15.48 -6.86
CA ARG A 198 0.79 -16.84 -6.37
C ARG A 198 -0.34 -17.84 -6.55
N GLN A 199 -1.55 -17.31 -6.70
CA GLN A 199 -2.80 -18.03 -6.90
C GLN A 199 -3.74 -17.16 -7.73
N ASN A 200 -4.91 -17.67 -8.10
CA ASN A 200 -5.89 -16.87 -8.80
C ASN A 200 -6.24 -15.62 -7.97
N THR A 201 -6.01 -14.45 -8.56
CA THR A 201 -6.02 -13.16 -7.86
C THR A 201 -6.87 -12.16 -8.64
N LYS A 202 -7.73 -11.43 -7.92
CA LYS A 202 -8.55 -10.34 -8.44
C LYS A 202 -7.98 -9.02 -7.93
N LEU A 203 -7.83 -8.05 -8.82
CA LEU A 203 -7.27 -6.74 -8.52
C LEU A 203 -8.18 -5.63 -9.06
N LEU A 204 -8.11 -4.46 -8.43
CA LEU A 204 -8.53 -3.21 -9.05
C LEU A 204 -7.31 -2.46 -9.55
N ALA A 205 -7.35 -2.03 -10.81
CA ALA A 205 -6.32 -1.23 -11.46
C ALA A 205 -6.80 0.21 -11.66
N ILE A 206 -5.94 1.18 -11.40
CA ILE A 206 -6.18 2.60 -11.69
C ILE A 206 -4.92 3.20 -12.32
N ALA A 207 -5.10 4.05 -13.32
CA ALA A 207 -4.00 4.79 -13.92
C ALA A 207 -3.36 5.75 -12.90
N GLY A 208 -2.04 5.82 -12.88
CA GLY A 208 -1.29 6.56 -11.86
C GLY A 208 -1.56 8.06 -11.88
N ASP A 209 -1.79 8.65 -13.05
CA ASP A 209 -2.18 10.05 -13.21
C ASP A 209 -3.58 10.33 -12.65
N VAL A 210 -4.53 9.42 -12.84
CA VAL A 210 -5.87 9.50 -12.26
C VAL A 210 -5.82 9.31 -10.74
N PHE A 211 -5.05 8.33 -10.25
CA PHE A 211 -4.87 8.15 -8.81
C PHE A 211 -4.20 9.37 -8.15
N SER A 212 -3.29 10.05 -8.86
CA SER A 212 -2.70 11.31 -8.40
C SER A 212 -3.73 12.43 -8.22
N GLN A 213 -4.77 12.47 -9.07
CA GLN A 213 -5.89 13.39 -8.91
C GLN A 213 -6.71 13.04 -7.66
N VAL A 214 -7.06 11.76 -7.45
CA VAL A 214 -7.73 11.28 -6.24
C VAL A 214 -6.92 11.62 -4.98
N LEU A 215 -5.60 11.44 -5.04
CA LEU A 215 -4.69 11.81 -3.97
C LEU A 215 -4.70 13.33 -3.69
N GLY A 216 -4.83 14.16 -4.73
CA GLY A 216 -4.90 15.63 -4.60
C GLY A 216 -6.23 16.12 -4.04
N GLU A 217 -7.32 15.44 -4.35
CA GLU A 217 -8.69 15.80 -3.97
C GLU A 217 -9.02 15.37 -2.53
N PHE A 218 -8.61 14.16 -2.14
CA PHE A 218 -9.01 13.56 -0.86
C PHE A 218 -7.85 13.50 0.14
N ALA A 219 -7.85 14.39 1.14
CA ALA A 219 -6.80 14.47 2.15
C ALA A 219 -6.60 13.18 2.98
N PHE A 220 -7.66 12.38 3.17
CA PHE A 220 -7.54 11.10 3.87
C PHE A 220 -6.79 10.05 3.04
N VAL A 221 -6.87 10.09 1.71
CA VAL A 221 -6.08 9.23 0.81
C VAL A 221 -4.60 9.56 0.97
N GLN A 222 -4.24 10.85 1.07
CA GLN A 222 -2.86 11.28 1.35
C GLN A 222 -2.35 10.73 2.67
N LYS A 223 -3.17 10.81 3.71
CA LYS A 223 -2.83 10.28 5.04
C LYS A 223 -2.64 8.77 4.98
N TYR A 224 -3.53 8.04 4.31
CA TYR A 224 -3.41 6.60 4.10
C TYR A 224 -2.08 6.26 3.39
N MET A 225 -1.80 6.90 2.26
CA MET A 225 -0.55 6.67 1.51
C MET A 225 0.69 6.98 2.34
N THR A 226 0.67 8.05 3.12
CA THR A 226 1.79 8.41 4.03
C THR A 226 2.03 7.31 5.06
N LEU A 227 0.97 6.80 5.70
CA LEU A 227 1.08 5.73 6.70
C LEU A 227 1.53 4.40 6.06
N LEU A 228 1.00 4.06 4.88
CA LEU A 228 1.38 2.87 4.11
C LEU A 228 2.88 2.90 3.79
N LEU A 229 3.37 4.00 3.21
CA LEU A 229 4.78 4.15 2.84
C LEU A 229 5.69 4.17 4.07
N ALA A 230 5.28 4.81 5.17
CA ALA A 230 6.02 4.77 6.43
C ALA A 230 6.11 3.35 7.01
N LYS A 231 5.03 2.58 6.96
CA LYS A 231 4.99 1.17 7.40
C LYS A 231 5.89 0.30 6.54
N ARG A 232 5.88 0.48 5.21
CA ARG A 232 6.76 -0.22 4.28
C ARG A 232 8.23 0.11 4.51
N LEU A 233 8.54 1.40 4.65
CA LEU A 233 9.89 1.86 4.95
C LEU A 233 10.42 1.23 6.24
N ARG A 234 9.60 1.18 7.31
CA ARG A 234 9.96 0.51 8.56
C ARG A 234 10.22 -0.98 8.38
N LYS A 235 9.35 -1.71 7.68
CA LYS A 235 9.58 -3.15 7.41
C LYS A 235 10.88 -3.38 6.64
N THR A 236 11.14 -2.59 5.60
CA THR A 236 12.38 -2.69 4.82
C THR A 236 13.61 -2.26 5.62
N SER A 237 13.49 -1.21 6.45
CA SER A 237 14.59 -0.76 7.31
C SER A 237 14.87 -1.73 8.44
N GLU A 238 13.86 -2.33 9.06
CA GLU A 238 14.00 -3.37 10.11
C GLU A 238 14.61 -4.66 9.56
N ALA A 239 14.26 -5.04 8.32
CA ALA A 239 14.93 -6.13 7.62
C ALA A 239 16.43 -5.82 7.41
N ARG A 240 16.73 -4.58 7.04
CA ARG A 240 18.10 -4.09 6.86
C ARG A 240 18.84 -3.84 8.18
N GLU A 241 18.15 -3.47 9.24
CA GLU A 241 18.70 -3.23 10.59
C GLU A 241 19.00 -4.55 11.27
N ARG A 242 18.18 -5.60 11.06
CA ARG A 242 18.56 -6.97 11.40
C ARG A 242 19.83 -7.43 10.66
N GLU A 243 20.05 -6.96 9.43
CA GLU A 243 21.32 -7.14 8.70
C GLU A 243 22.45 -6.20 9.15
N LEU A 244 22.15 -5.08 9.83
CA LEU A 244 23.13 -4.07 10.26
C LEU A 244 23.57 -4.24 11.72
N GLU A 245 22.68 -4.66 12.62
CA GLU A 245 22.97 -5.15 13.98
C GLU A 245 23.85 -6.41 13.94
N SER A 246 23.76 -7.11 12.80
CA SER A 246 24.71 -8.11 12.31
C SER A 246 25.98 -7.46 11.76
N CYS A 247 26.95 -7.11 12.62
CA CYS A 247 28.22 -6.56 12.12
C CYS A 247 29.12 -7.60 11.42
N MET A 248 28.81 -8.89 11.56
CA MET A 248 29.51 -9.98 10.86
C MET A 248 28.51 -11.08 10.49
N SER A 249 28.14 -11.13 9.20
CA SER A 249 27.36 -12.22 8.60
C SER A 249 28.08 -12.80 7.39
N GLY A 250 27.82 -14.07 7.09
CA GLY A 250 28.42 -14.76 5.95
C GLY A 250 27.86 -16.15 5.73
N ARG A 251 28.47 -16.91 4.81
CA ARG A 251 28.12 -18.30 4.52
C ARG A 251 29.17 -19.23 5.10
N LEU A 252 28.74 -20.35 5.71
CA LEU A 252 29.66 -21.35 6.27
C LEU A 252 30.51 -22.06 5.20
N GLY A 253 30.12 -21.99 3.93
CA GLY A 253 30.96 -22.46 2.82
C GLY A 253 32.18 -21.59 2.53
N GLN A 254 32.32 -20.41 3.16
CA GLN A 254 33.46 -19.50 2.98
C GLN A 254 34.41 -19.45 4.18
N ILE A 255 33.90 -19.74 5.37
CA ILE A 255 34.66 -19.79 6.62
C ILE A 255 34.07 -20.91 7.47
N ALA A 256 34.89 -21.87 7.88
CA ALA A 256 34.41 -22.99 8.67
C ALA A 256 33.94 -22.51 10.06
N PRO A 257 32.95 -23.16 10.70
CA PRO A 257 32.50 -22.79 12.04
C PRO A 257 33.65 -22.68 13.05
N ALA A 258 34.65 -23.57 12.98
CA ALA A 258 35.81 -23.55 13.86
C ALA A 258 36.64 -22.26 13.71
N GLU A 259 36.95 -21.87 12.47
CA GLU A 259 37.69 -20.65 12.15
C GLU A 259 36.90 -19.41 12.57
N LEU A 260 35.59 -19.42 12.33
CA LEU A 260 34.69 -18.35 12.71
C LEU A 260 34.68 -18.14 14.23
N MET A 261 34.45 -19.20 15.00
CA MET A 261 34.48 -19.14 16.47
C MET A 261 35.85 -18.66 16.98
N GLN A 262 36.94 -19.10 16.35
CA GLN A 262 38.29 -18.66 16.71
C GLN A 262 38.50 -17.16 16.47
N VAL A 263 37.98 -16.59 15.38
CA VAL A 263 38.01 -15.14 15.13
C VAL A 263 37.28 -14.38 16.25
N PHE A 264 36.10 -14.84 16.68
CA PHE A 264 35.35 -14.21 17.77
C PHE A 264 36.09 -14.29 19.12
N HIS A 265 36.72 -15.43 19.40
CA HIS A 265 37.57 -15.62 20.57
C HIS A 265 38.79 -14.67 20.56
N MET A 266 39.57 -14.69 19.48
CA MET A 266 40.79 -13.88 19.34
C MET A 266 40.52 -12.37 19.45
N HIS A 267 39.38 -11.92 18.94
CA HIS A 267 38.97 -10.51 19.01
C HIS A 267 38.14 -10.17 20.25
N ARG A 268 38.01 -11.10 21.22
CA ARG A 268 37.30 -10.92 22.50
C ARG A 268 35.90 -10.34 22.33
N LYS A 269 35.17 -10.84 21.34
CA LYS A 269 33.84 -10.34 21.02
C LYS A 269 32.85 -10.74 22.12
N THR A 270 31.89 -9.86 22.37
CA THR A 270 30.78 -10.10 23.29
C THR A 270 29.48 -9.91 22.53
N GLY A 271 28.66 -10.95 22.46
CA GLY A 271 27.48 -10.99 21.62
C GLY A 271 27.01 -12.40 21.28
N VAL A 272 25.97 -12.52 20.47
CA VAL A 272 25.38 -13.80 20.08
C VAL A 272 25.68 -14.09 18.62
N LEU A 273 26.35 -15.22 18.38
CA LEU A 273 26.55 -15.81 17.06
C LEU A 273 25.40 -16.77 16.77
N ILE A 274 24.65 -16.50 15.72
CA ILE A 274 23.48 -17.26 15.28
C ILE A 274 23.84 -17.97 13.98
N PHE A 275 23.46 -19.23 13.87
CA PHE A 275 23.63 -20.09 12.71
C PHE A 275 22.27 -20.49 12.19
N ASP A 276 22.02 -20.21 10.91
CA ASP A 276 20.85 -20.68 10.17
C ASP A 276 21.31 -21.82 9.25
N LEU A 277 21.02 -23.05 9.68
CA LEU A 277 21.51 -24.28 9.10
C LEU A 277 20.34 -25.11 8.53
N PRO A 278 20.58 -25.96 7.52
CA PRO A 278 19.55 -26.87 7.02
C PRO A 278 19.00 -27.84 8.08
N SER A 279 19.83 -28.15 9.09
CA SER A 279 19.55 -29.06 10.21
C SER A 279 18.83 -28.39 11.39
N GLY A 280 18.74 -27.06 11.42
CA GLY A 280 18.09 -26.30 12.49
C GLY A 280 18.80 -24.97 12.78
N GLU A 281 18.22 -24.16 13.66
CA GLU A 281 18.85 -22.93 14.15
C GLU A 281 19.78 -23.25 15.32
N GLY A 282 20.98 -22.66 15.30
CA GLY A 282 21.97 -22.79 16.36
C GLY A 282 22.42 -21.44 16.90
N THR A 283 22.70 -21.35 18.19
CA THR A 283 23.18 -20.10 18.81
C THR A 283 24.37 -20.34 19.71
N ILE A 284 25.31 -19.39 19.73
CA ILE A 284 26.47 -19.37 20.62
C ILE A 284 26.63 -17.96 21.18
N SER A 285 26.55 -17.83 22.49
CA SER A 285 26.76 -16.57 23.20
C SER A 285 28.22 -16.46 23.66
N PHE A 286 28.87 -15.38 23.24
CA PHE A 286 30.23 -15.03 23.61
C PHE A 286 30.26 -13.90 24.64
N ARG A 287 31.12 -14.03 25.66
CA ARG A 287 31.46 -12.97 26.60
C ARG A 287 32.97 -12.82 26.66
N ASN A 288 33.49 -11.68 26.18
CA ASN A 288 34.92 -11.39 26.07
C ASN A 288 35.73 -12.46 25.31
N GLY A 289 35.11 -13.12 24.33
CA GLY A 289 35.72 -14.19 23.54
C GLY A 289 35.56 -15.60 24.11
N GLU A 290 34.99 -15.75 25.30
CA GLU A 290 34.67 -17.06 25.88
C GLU A 290 33.21 -17.43 25.65
N ILE A 291 32.90 -18.72 25.58
CA ILE A 291 31.54 -19.21 25.33
C ILE A 291 30.82 -19.38 26.68
N VAL A 292 29.67 -18.72 26.83
CA VAL A 292 28.83 -18.78 28.04
C VAL A 292 27.56 -19.60 27.84
N LEU A 293 27.04 -19.68 26.62
CA LEU A 293 25.86 -20.46 26.28
C LEU A 293 25.99 -20.94 24.84
N ALA A 294 25.58 -22.18 24.58
CA ALA A 294 25.43 -22.68 23.22
C ALA A 294 24.19 -23.58 23.12
N GLU A 295 23.41 -23.44 22.06
CA GLU A 295 22.18 -24.20 21.84
C GLU A 295 22.10 -24.61 20.37
N PHE A 296 21.72 -25.86 20.12
CA PHE A 296 21.46 -26.35 18.77
C PHE A 296 20.45 -27.49 18.82
N ASP A 297 19.27 -27.26 18.26
CA ASP A 297 18.11 -28.19 18.34
C ASP A 297 17.81 -28.61 19.81
N THR A 298 18.13 -29.84 20.19
CA THR A 298 17.94 -30.38 21.56
C THR A 298 19.23 -30.43 22.38
N LEU A 299 20.36 -30.05 21.78
CA LEU A 299 21.67 -30.06 22.41
C LEU A 299 21.97 -28.69 23.04
N SER A 300 22.63 -28.73 24.20
CA SER A 300 23.10 -27.54 24.91
C SER A 300 24.61 -27.61 25.18
N ASP A 301 25.19 -26.43 25.39
CA ASP A 301 26.57 -26.20 25.77
C ASP A 301 27.58 -26.88 24.84
N ARG A 302 28.52 -27.68 25.38
CA ARG A 302 29.59 -28.30 24.60
C ARG A 302 29.06 -29.18 23.47
N ASN A 303 27.99 -29.93 23.72
CA ASN A 303 27.41 -30.82 22.71
C ASN A 303 26.81 -30.02 21.55
N ALA A 304 26.21 -28.86 21.83
CA ALA A 304 25.74 -27.94 20.81
C ALA A 304 26.93 -27.37 20.00
N VAL A 305 28.01 -26.97 20.66
CA VAL A 305 29.23 -26.50 19.98
C VAL A 305 29.79 -27.58 19.05
N PHE A 306 29.92 -28.83 19.50
CA PHE A 306 30.44 -29.92 18.67
C PHE A 306 29.55 -30.19 17.45
N ALA A 307 28.24 -30.22 17.62
CA ALA A 307 27.30 -30.40 16.51
C ALA A 307 27.40 -29.25 15.49
N LEU A 308 27.51 -28.01 15.97
CA LEU A 308 27.68 -26.82 15.11
C LEU A 308 29.01 -26.81 14.35
N LEU A 309 30.07 -27.40 14.90
CA LEU A 309 31.37 -27.48 14.23
C LEU A 309 31.34 -28.40 13.00
N ALA A 310 30.47 -29.42 12.99
CA ALA A 310 30.34 -30.37 11.89
C ALA A 310 29.60 -29.79 10.66
N GLU A 311 28.96 -28.63 10.82
CA GLU A 311 28.09 -28.04 9.79
C GLU A 311 28.89 -27.30 8.71
N LYS A 312 28.76 -27.79 7.47
CA LYS A 312 29.50 -27.29 6.29
C LYS A 312 28.66 -26.35 5.41
N LYS A 313 27.36 -26.21 5.68
CA LYS A 313 26.40 -25.39 4.90
C LYS A 313 25.50 -24.59 5.82
N GLY A 314 25.14 -23.39 5.38
CA GLY A 314 24.26 -22.48 6.11
C GLY A 314 24.79 -21.05 6.08
N THR A 315 24.11 -20.19 6.83
CA THR A 315 24.52 -18.81 7.04
C THR A 315 24.74 -18.54 8.52
N TYR A 316 25.58 -17.55 8.82
CA TYR A 316 25.79 -17.12 10.19
C TYR A 316 25.61 -15.60 10.31
N ARG A 317 25.34 -15.17 11.53
CA ARG A 317 25.11 -13.77 11.89
C ARG A 317 25.58 -13.51 13.32
N PHE A 318 26.32 -12.42 13.54
CA PHE A 318 26.73 -12.02 14.89
C PHE A 318 26.09 -10.71 15.33
N THR A 319 25.38 -10.75 16.45
CA THR A 319 24.74 -9.59 17.08
C THR A 319 25.55 -9.15 18.31
N PHE A 320 25.72 -7.85 18.50
CA PHE A 320 26.47 -7.33 19.66
C PHE A 320 25.64 -7.29 20.93
N GLY A 321 26.28 -7.60 22.05
CA GLY A 321 25.67 -7.52 23.37
C GLY A 321 24.98 -8.81 23.80
N LEU A 322 24.81 -8.94 25.11
CA LEU A 322 24.13 -10.06 25.76
C LEU A 322 23.06 -9.49 26.70
N SER A 323 21.98 -10.25 26.90
CA SER A 323 21.01 -9.92 27.95
C SER A 323 21.67 -9.99 29.33
N SER A 324 21.11 -9.27 30.30
CA SER A 324 21.62 -9.28 31.68
C SER A 324 21.62 -10.69 32.29
N GLU A 325 20.67 -11.54 31.91
CA GLU A 325 20.57 -12.92 32.35
C GLU A 325 21.74 -13.78 31.82
N VAL A 326 22.07 -13.65 30.53
CA VAL A 326 23.17 -14.40 29.91
C VAL A 326 24.54 -13.88 30.38
N MET A 327 24.65 -12.60 30.77
CA MET A 327 25.87 -12.04 31.34
C MET A 327 26.25 -12.64 32.70
N GLU A 328 25.34 -13.28 33.42
CA GLU A 328 25.61 -13.90 34.73
C GLU A 328 25.98 -15.39 34.63
N ILE A 329 25.79 -16.01 33.46
CA ILE A 329 26.08 -17.43 33.23
C ILE A 329 27.60 -17.68 33.27
N PRO A 330 28.09 -18.74 33.94
CA PRO A 330 29.50 -19.09 33.92
C PRO A 330 29.94 -19.60 32.54
N GLU A 331 31.23 -19.45 32.23
CA GLU A 331 31.80 -19.98 30.98
C GLU A 331 31.73 -21.51 30.97
N ILE A 332 31.39 -22.09 29.81
CA ILE A 332 31.18 -23.54 29.64
C ILE A 332 32.50 -24.34 29.72
N GLY A 333 33.64 -23.65 29.56
CA GLY A 333 34.97 -24.20 29.67
C GLY A 333 36.01 -23.36 28.94
N ASP A 334 37.25 -23.85 28.92
CA ASP A 334 38.31 -23.25 28.11
C ASP A 334 37.98 -23.38 26.62
N PHE A 335 37.87 -22.24 25.94
CA PHE A 335 37.51 -22.18 24.52
C PHE A 335 38.40 -23.08 23.65
N MET A 336 39.73 -22.99 23.83
CA MET A 336 40.68 -23.74 23.01
C MET A 336 40.56 -25.25 23.26
N GLY A 337 40.34 -25.68 24.51
CA GLY A 337 40.06 -27.07 24.84
C GLY A 337 38.81 -27.60 24.13
N ILE A 338 37.71 -26.84 24.15
CA ILE A 338 36.46 -27.22 23.47
C ILE A 338 36.67 -27.28 21.96
N LEU A 339 37.33 -26.28 21.36
CA LEU A 339 37.54 -26.22 19.92
C LEU A 339 38.41 -27.39 19.42
N MET A 340 39.51 -27.69 20.10
CA MET A 340 40.40 -28.80 19.74
C MET A 340 39.71 -30.16 19.86
N GLU A 341 38.94 -30.37 20.93
CA GLU A 341 38.16 -31.61 21.12
C GLU A 341 37.10 -31.76 20.03
N GLY A 342 36.44 -30.68 19.63
CA GLY A 342 35.43 -30.67 18.58
C GLY A 342 36.00 -30.96 17.19
N VAL A 343 37.11 -30.31 16.81
CA VAL A 343 37.77 -30.53 15.52
C VAL A 343 38.31 -31.95 15.43
N GLN A 344 38.92 -32.48 16.50
CA GLN A 344 39.40 -33.86 16.52
C GLN A 344 38.28 -34.88 16.28
N ARG A 345 37.10 -34.67 16.89
CA ARG A 345 35.93 -35.54 16.65
C ARG A 345 35.48 -35.55 15.19
N ILE A 346 35.50 -34.38 14.54
CA ILE A 346 35.09 -34.25 13.14
C ILE A 346 36.10 -34.94 12.23
N ASP A 347 37.40 -34.78 12.48
CA ASP A 347 38.44 -35.46 11.72
C ASP A 347 38.33 -36.99 11.86
N GLU A 348 38.03 -37.49 13.07
CA GLU A 348 37.80 -38.92 13.33
C GLU A 348 36.54 -39.44 12.61
N GLU A 349 35.45 -38.66 12.54
CA GLU A 349 34.23 -39.03 11.83
C GLU A 349 34.36 -38.95 10.30
N ASP A 350 35.12 -37.98 9.77
CA ASP A 350 35.40 -37.84 8.33
C ASP A 350 36.37 -38.94 7.82
N GLU A 351 37.19 -39.57 8.68
CA GLU A 351 38.08 -40.70 8.34
C GLU A 351 37.34 -42.07 8.25
N GLU A 352 36.15 -42.19 8.85
CA GLU A 352 35.36 -43.44 8.86
C GLU A 352 34.34 -43.57 7.70
N VAL A 353 34.20 -42.56 6.82
CA VAL A 353 33.18 -42.47 5.75
C VAL A 353 33.70 -42.78 4.35
#